data_AF-A0A7S2H7V4-F1
#
_entry.id   AF-A0A7S2H7V4-F1
#
_cell.length_a   1.000
_cell.length_b   1.000
_cell.length_c   1.000
_cell.angle_alpha   90.00
_cell.angle_beta   90.00
_cell.angle_gamma   90.00
#
_symmetry.space_group_name_H-M   'P 1'
#
loop_
_entity.id
_entity.type
_entity.pdbx_description
1 polymer ?
#
loop_
_entity_poly.entity_id
_entity_poly.type
_entity_poly.pdbx_seq_one_letter_code
_entity_poly.pdbx_strand_id
1 'polypeptide(L)'
;CGIDMLAGPSEVLVIADSSADPEIVASDLLAQAEHDVEARPILVTAEQDVIARVNEALRRQLAVLPTRDVAIPAVRKGFAVLASDMEAAIAASNRVAPEHLEAQTR
;
A
#
# COMPACT_ATOMS: atom_id res chain seq x y z
N CYS A 1 -16.67 -29.89 13.45
CA CYS A 1 -15.40 -29.16 13.22
C CYS A 1 -15.74 -27.68 13.08
N GLY A 2 -14.97 -26.80 13.72
CA GLY A 2 -15.01 -25.35 13.47
C GLY A 2 -13.92 -24.96 12.47
N ILE A 3 -14.06 -23.80 11.84
CA ILE A 3 -13.03 -23.15 11.02
C ILE A 3 -12.75 -21.76 11.61
N ASP A 4 -11.52 -21.26 11.48
CA ASP A 4 -11.10 -20.01 12.13
C ASP A 4 -11.70 -18.77 11.46
N MET A 5 -11.47 -18.60 10.15
CA MET A 5 -12.11 -17.58 9.31
C MET A 5 -12.17 -18.00 7.83
N LEU A 6 -12.96 -17.28 7.03
CA LEU A 6 -12.89 -17.37 5.57
C LEU A 6 -11.72 -16.51 5.06
N ALA A 7 -10.84 -17.10 4.25
CA ALA A 7 -9.71 -16.38 3.67
C ALA A 7 -10.19 -15.38 2.60
N GLY A 8 -9.68 -14.16 2.69
CA GLY A 8 -9.81 -13.12 1.67
C GLY A 8 -8.47 -12.81 1.00
N PRO A 9 -8.43 -11.92 0.00
CA PRO A 9 -7.18 -11.43 -0.56
C PRO A 9 -6.39 -10.68 0.51
N SER A 10 -5.07 -10.80 0.47
CA SER A 10 -4.19 -10.10 1.40
C SER A 10 -4.14 -8.60 1.13
N GLU A 11 -4.09 -7.81 2.20
CA GLU A 11 -4.10 -6.34 2.11
C GLU A 11 -2.93 -5.75 2.90
N VAL A 12 -2.34 -4.66 2.40
CA VAL A 12 -1.39 -3.83 3.14
C VAL A 12 -1.75 -2.36 2.93
N LEU A 13 -1.82 -1.60 4.02
CA LEU A 13 -2.07 -0.17 4.00
C LEU A 13 -0.91 0.57 4.66
N VAL A 14 -0.28 1.47 3.91
CA VAL A 14 0.76 2.37 4.42
C VAL A 14 0.19 3.77 4.56
N ILE A 15 0.21 4.32 5.78
CA ILE A 15 -0.02 5.74 6.02
C ILE A 15 1.34 6.44 5.99
N ALA A 16 1.52 7.40 5.08
CA ALA A 16 2.79 8.10 4.91
C ALA A 16 2.62 9.63 4.90
N ASP A 17 3.54 10.34 5.54
CA ASP A 17 3.69 11.79 5.44
C ASP A 17 4.94 12.19 4.64
N SER A 18 5.21 13.49 4.53
CA SER A 18 6.38 14.04 3.82
C SER A 18 7.74 13.54 4.34
N SER A 19 7.80 13.06 5.57
CA SER A 19 9.03 12.54 6.17
C SER A 19 9.32 11.09 5.76
N ALA A 20 8.33 10.37 5.23
CA ALA A 20 8.51 9.02 4.72
C ALA A 20 9.45 8.99 3.51
N ASP A 21 10.29 7.94 3.43
CA ASP A 21 11.09 7.68 2.24
C ASP A 21 10.23 6.97 1.18
N PRO A 22 10.00 7.57 0.00
CA PRO A 22 9.18 6.97 -1.04
C PRO A 22 9.70 5.62 -1.55
N GLU A 23 11.02 5.37 -1.46
CA GLU A 23 11.60 4.08 -1.84
C GLU A 23 11.23 2.98 -0.85
N ILE A 24 11.19 3.31 0.44
CA ILE A 24 10.78 2.38 1.48
C ILE A 24 9.28 2.10 1.36
N VAL A 25 8.44 3.14 1.28
CA VAL A 25 6.99 3.00 1.08
C VAL A 25 6.66 2.15 -0.15
N ALA A 26 7.33 2.38 -1.28
CA ALA A 26 7.13 1.58 -2.49
C ALA A 26 7.56 0.12 -2.28
N SER A 27 8.64 -0.13 -1.54
CA SER A 27 9.11 -1.48 -1.23
C SER A 27 8.10 -2.24 -0.37
N ASP A 28 7.53 -1.59 0.65
CA ASP A 28 6.55 -2.21 1.54
C ASP A 28 5.23 -2.52 0.82
N LEU A 29 4.78 -1.62 -0.06
CA LEU A 29 3.64 -1.90 -0.94
C LEU A 29 3.92 -3.09 -1.88
N LEU A 30 5.13 -3.20 -2.40
CA LEU A 30 5.51 -4.31 -3.29
C LEU A 30 5.73 -5.62 -2.56
N ALA A 31 6.17 -5.59 -1.31
CA ALA A 31 6.39 -6.79 -0.50
C ALA A 31 5.12 -7.65 -0.42
N GLN A 32 3.94 -7.04 -0.25
CA GLN A 32 2.69 -7.80 -0.31
C GLN A 32 2.25 -8.10 -1.75
N ALA A 33 2.45 -7.16 -2.66
CA ALA A 33 2.01 -7.30 -4.05
C ALA A 33 2.70 -8.46 -4.79
N GLU A 34 3.93 -8.82 -4.41
CA GLU A 34 4.67 -9.90 -5.07
C GLU A 34 4.23 -11.32 -4.68
N HIS A 35 3.45 -11.47 -3.62
CA HIS A 35 3.03 -12.77 -3.11
C HIS A 35 1.73 -13.29 -3.74
N ASP A 36 0.78 -12.41 -4.08
CA ASP A 36 -0.52 -12.79 -4.64
C ASP A 36 -1.02 -11.73 -5.64
N VAL A 37 -1.51 -12.17 -6.80
CA VAL A 37 -2.15 -11.30 -7.81
C VAL A 37 -3.45 -10.65 -7.32
N GLU A 38 -4.06 -11.22 -6.28
CA GLU A 38 -5.23 -10.66 -5.61
C GLU A 38 -4.88 -9.68 -4.48
N ALA A 39 -3.59 -9.55 -4.13
CA ALA A 39 -3.15 -8.62 -3.10
C ALA A 39 -3.51 -7.17 -3.42
N ARG A 40 -3.74 -6.38 -2.38
CA ARG A 40 -4.14 -4.97 -2.48
C ARG A 40 -3.21 -4.07 -1.68
N PRO A 41 -2.20 -3.48 -2.33
CA PRO A 41 -1.39 -2.44 -1.72
C PRO A 41 -2.13 -1.09 -1.72
N ILE A 42 -2.21 -0.44 -0.56
CA ILE A 42 -2.96 0.80 -0.36
C ILE A 42 -2.04 1.86 0.24
N LEU A 43 -1.97 3.03 -0.38
CA LEU A 43 -1.27 4.19 0.17
C LEU A 43 -2.31 5.20 0.69
N VAL A 44 -2.11 5.72 1.90
CA VAL A 44 -2.90 6.84 2.43
C VAL A 44 -1.96 7.97 2.84
N THR A 45 -2.24 9.18 2.39
CA THR A 45 -1.42 10.35 2.74
C THR A 45 -2.25 11.63 2.67
N ALA A 46 -1.87 12.66 3.43
CA ALA A 46 -2.43 14.00 3.31
C ALA A 46 -1.71 14.86 2.25
N GLU A 47 -0.67 14.31 1.61
CA GLU A 47 0.26 15.08 0.79
C GLU A 47 0.34 14.53 -0.64
N GLN A 48 -0.12 15.32 -1.60
CA GLN A 48 -0.17 14.89 -3.01
C GLN A 48 1.22 14.56 -3.58
N ASP A 49 2.26 15.24 -3.11
CA ASP A 49 3.64 15.03 -3.57
C ASP A 49 4.18 13.66 -3.15
N VAL A 50 3.74 13.14 -2.00
CA VAL A 50 4.09 11.78 -1.53
C VAL A 50 3.55 10.75 -2.52
N ILE A 51 2.31 10.89 -2.98
CA ILE A 51 1.71 9.98 -3.97
C ILE A 51 2.53 9.97 -5.27
N ALA A 52 2.94 11.15 -5.75
CA ALA A 52 3.73 11.26 -6.98
C ALA A 52 5.09 10.56 -6.84
N ARG A 53 5.80 10.84 -5.74
CA ARG A 53 7.13 10.26 -5.45
C ARG A 53 7.07 8.74 -5.26
N VAL A 54 6.07 8.22 -4.54
CA VAL A 54 5.88 6.78 -4.33
C VAL A 54 5.55 6.07 -5.65
N ASN A 55 4.69 6.67 -6.49
CA ASN A 55 4.41 6.09 -7.81
C ASN A 55 5.65 6.04 -8.72
N GLU A 56 6.55 7.02 -8.61
CA GLU A 56 7.81 7.00 -9.34
C GLU A 56 8.73 5.86 -8.86
N ALA A 57 8.86 5.69 -7.54
CA ALA A 57 9.60 4.60 -6.92
C ALA A 57 9.02 3.24 -7.29
N LEU A 58 7.70 3.06 -7.22
CA LEU A 58 6.99 1.84 -7.65
C LEU A 58 7.33 1.48 -9.10
N ARG A 59 7.33 2.46 -10.02
CA ARG A 59 7.67 2.20 -11.43
C ARG A 59 9.11 1.73 -11.59
N ARG A 60 10.07 2.34 -10.86
CA ARG A 60 11.48 1.93 -10.90
C ARG A 60 11.67 0.52 -10.35
N GLN A 61 11.07 0.23 -9.20
CA GLN A 61 11.21 -1.06 -8.54
C GLN A 61 10.51 -2.19 -9.33
N LEU A 62 9.29 -1.96 -9.83
CA LEU A 62 8.57 -2.93 -10.69
C LEU A 62 9.32 -3.27 -11.99
N ALA A 63 10.12 -2.34 -12.52
CA ALA A 63 10.88 -2.59 -13.75
C ALA A 63 11.97 -3.66 -13.56
N VAL A 64 12.53 -3.77 -12.35
CA VAL A 64 13.63 -4.68 -12.01
C VAL A 64 13.19 -5.88 -11.16
N LEU A 65 11.95 -5.87 -10.66
CA LEU A 65 11.43 -6.91 -9.77
C LEU A 65 11.29 -8.26 -10.51
N PRO A 66 11.90 -9.37 -10.02
CA PRO A 66 11.77 -10.69 -10.64
C PRO A 66 10.32 -11.19 -10.69
N THR A 67 9.52 -10.84 -9.69
CA THR A 67 8.12 -11.22 -9.48
C THR A 67 7.13 -10.21 -10.09
N ARG A 68 7.59 -9.31 -10.99
CA ARG A 68 6.76 -8.25 -11.58
C ARG A 68 5.46 -8.74 -12.24
N ASP A 69 5.45 -9.95 -12.79
CA ASP A 69 4.27 -10.51 -13.45
C ASP A 69 3.13 -10.81 -12.45
N VAL A 70 3.46 -10.99 -11.17
CA VAL A 70 2.52 -11.09 -10.05
C VAL A 70 2.21 -9.72 -9.45
N ALA A 71 3.26 -8.92 -9.20
CA ALA A 71 3.12 -7.62 -8.54
C ALA A 71 2.36 -6.58 -9.37
N ILE A 72 2.51 -6.55 -10.70
CA ILE A 72 1.83 -5.57 -11.55
C ILE A 72 0.30 -5.72 -11.48
N PRO A 73 -0.29 -6.93 -11.63
CA PRO A 73 -1.71 -7.15 -11.40
C PRO A 73 -2.20 -6.72 -10.01
N ALA A 74 -1.46 -7.04 -8.96
CA ALA A 74 -1.81 -6.66 -7.58
C ALA A 74 -1.79 -5.15 -7.37
N VAL A 75 -0.72 -4.47 -7.80
CA VAL A 75 -0.60 -3.00 -7.74
C VAL A 75 -1.73 -2.30 -8.48
N ARG A 76 -2.22 -2.86 -9.60
CA ARG A 76 -3.37 -2.32 -10.34
C ARG A 76 -4.71 -2.41 -9.60
N LYS A 77 -4.83 -3.34 -8.64
CA LYS A 77 -6.00 -3.45 -7.74
C LYS A 77 -5.86 -2.58 -6.50
N GLY A 78 -4.62 -2.21 -6.16
CA GLY A 78 -4.30 -1.21 -5.16
C GLY A 78 -4.79 0.19 -5.54
N PHE A 79 -4.69 1.11 -4.59
CA PHE A 79 -5.07 2.50 -4.79
C PHE A 79 -4.37 3.43 -3.79
N ALA A 80 -4.33 4.72 -4.13
CA ALA A 80 -3.88 5.77 -3.22
C ALA A 80 -5.06 6.63 -2.77
N VAL A 81 -5.07 7.02 -1.50
CA VAL A 81 -6.04 7.94 -0.89
C VAL A 81 -5.33 9.22 -0.51
N LEU A 82 -5.75 10.33 -1.12
CA LEU A 82 -5.38 11.67 -0.68
C LEU A 82 -6.39 12.15 0.37
N ALA A 83 -5.97 12.15 1.62
CA ALA A 83 -6.75 12.68 2.74
C ALA A 83 -6.57 14.21 2.87
N SER A 84 -7.47 14.88 3.58
CA SER A 84 -7.35 16.31 3.87
C SER A 84 -6.31 16.63 4.93
N ASP A 85 -6.09 15.71 5.86
CA ASP A 85 -5.16 15.79 6.99
C ASP A 85 -4.92 14.37 7.55
N MET A 86 -4.12 14.27 8.61
CA MET A 86 -3.77 12.99 9.23
C MET A 86 -4.96 12.33 9.95
N GLU A 87 -5.88 13.10 10.52
CA GLU A 87 -7.10 12.56 11.15
C GLU A 87 -7.99 11.89 10.09
N ALA A 88 -8.15 12.52 8.93
CA ALA A 88 -8.85 11.95 7.79
C ALA A 88 -8.12 10.71 7.22
N ALA A 89 -6.78 10.68 7.24
CA ALA A 89 -6.00 9.50 6.86
C ALA A 89 -6.26 8.31 7.80
N ILE A 90 -6.28 8.56 9.11
CA ILE A 90 -6.63 7.56 10.13
C ILE A 90 -8.06 7.08 9.94
N ALA A 91 -9.01 7.99 9.69
CA ALA A 91 -10.41 7.64 9.43
C ALA A 91 -10.57 6.80 8.14
N ALA A 92 -9.79 7.09 7.10
CA ALA A 92 -9.77 6.29 5.87
C ALA A 92 -9.24 4.87 6.15
N SER A 93 -8.13 4.74 6.90
CA SER A 93 -7.58 3.45 7.32
C SER A 93 -8.59 2.63 8.13
N ASN A 94 -9.27 3.25 9.10
CA ASN A 94 -10.32 2.59 9.90
C ASN A 94 -11.48 2.08 9.03
N ARG A 95 -11.81 2.78 7.95
CA ARG A 95 -12.88 2.37 7.02
C ARG A 95 -12.45 1.24 6.09
N VAL A 96 -11.18 1.21 5.70
CA VAL A 96 -10.60 0.10 4.94
C VAL A 96 -10.50 -1.16 5.81
N ALA A 97 -10.14 -0.99 7.09
CA ALA A 97 -9.88 -2.07 8.04
C ALA A 97 -8.88 -3.12 7.47
N PRO A 98 -7.66 -2.67 7.11
CA PRO A 98 -6.70 -3.51 6.41
C PRO A 98 -6.18 -4.64 7.30
N GLU A 99 -5.76 -5.74 6.68
CA GLU A 99 -5.08 -6.84 7.37
C GLU A 99 -3.76 -6.37 8.00
N HIS A 100 -2.95 -5.64 7.23
CA HIS A 100 -1.70 -5.03 7.69
C HIS A 100 -1.76 -3.51 7.59
N LEU A 101 -1.34 -2.83 8.64
CA LEU A 101 -1.23 -1.37 8.73
C LEU A 101 0.19 -0.96 9.09
N GLU A 102 0.77 -0.07 8.30
CA GLU A 102 2.05 0.57 8.59
C GLU A 102 1.89 2.08 8.70
N ALA A 103 2.46 2.66 9.75
CA ALA A 103 2.52 4.11 9.95
C ALA A 103 3.95 4.60 9.73
N GLN A 104 4.20 5.20 8.58
CA GLN A 104 5.47 5.82 8.21
C GLN A 104 5.32 7.34 8.34
N THR A 105 5.14 7.79 9.59
CA THR A 105 4.89 9.18 9.95
C THR A 105 5.77 9.59 11.12
N ARG A 106 5.93 10.90 11.35
CA ARG A 106 6.72 11.43 12.48
C ARG A 106 5.96 11.48 13.80
#